data_AF-A0A2R4N3F5-F1
#
_entry.id   AF-A0A2R4N3F5-F1
#
_cell.length_a   1.000
_cell.length_b   1.000
_cell.length_c   1.000
_cell.angle_alpha   90.00
_cell.angle_beta   90.00
_cell.angle_gamma   90.00
#
_symmetry.space_group_name_H-M   'P 1'
#
loop_
_entity.id
_entity.type
_entity.pdbx_description
1 polymer ?
#
loop_
_entity_poly.entity_id
_entity_poly.type
_entity_poly.pdbx_seq_one_letter_code
_entity_poly.pdbx_strand_id
1 'polypeptide(L)'
;MQTGIWLYRLYDVAEEIDLNRVEQLLSVTLPTVRLRLAKIRAKSMQLANPPVAVELLEESLYLGPWQVNVQWSAKIFDLGVVSLVMRILMPGEVDLSLWTEMANFLYNSEEVEMHFERQLATVIHSLAPALHKPAASHNMVEDFTVYYFRRWNRDWDPVPLLLAETEKISNQARRDTLQHSFSYGPDDLTIITWDSALVYDAGGSTDIPDLLELGLAQLLELRYYDDLLSRELAQAYQDIEWAERRLGRLSQYRRIMKRLMELVVDITEIIDRIQNSLKVTEDIFYARVYSAALSIFRTRVWVESIERKINLLRETYSMLSEEIVTRRSMTLEVAIVLLFILEIIMGLFGHF
;
A
#
# COMPACT_ATOMS: atom_id res chain seq x y z
N MET A 1 0.53 -2.55 25.20
CA MET A 1 -0.27 -3.72 24.77
C MET A 1 0.03 -4.95 25.61
N GLN A 2 -0.81 -5.99 25.58
CA GLN A 2 -0.52 -7.31 26.16
C GLN A 2 0.26 -8.18 25.17
N THR A 3 0.93 -9.23 25.66
CA THR A 3 1.57 -10.25 24.83
C THR A 3 0.52 -10.97 23.97
N GLY A 4 0.80 -11.19 22.68
CA GLY A 4 -0.16 -11.83 21.78
C GLY A 4 0.36 -12.00 20.35
N ILE A 5 -0.47 -12.62 19.51
CA ILE A 5 -0.25 -12.77 18.07
C ILE A 5 -1.18 -11.80 17.36
N TRP A 6 -0.64 -10.92 16.53
CA TRP A 6 -1.42 -9.93 15.78
C TRP A 6 -1.38 -10.31 14.31
N LEU A 7 -2.54 -10.65 13.77
CA LEU A 7 -2.71 -11.00 12.37
C LEU A 7 -3.22 -9.76 11.64
N TYR A 8 -2.49 -9.33 10.62
CA TYR A 8 -2.84 -8.20 9.77
C TYR A 8 -3.41 -8.71 8.45
N ARG A 9 -4.47 -8.05 7.98
CA ARG A 9 -4.97 -8.15 6.61
C ARG A 9 -5.25 -6.75 6.11
N LEU A 10 -4.55 -6.31 5.08
CA LEU A 10 -4.73 -5.00 4.46
C LEU A 10 -5.45 -5.21 3.13
N TYR A 11 -6.58 -4.54 2.96
CA TYR A 11 -7.43 -4.66 1.79
C TYR A 11 -7.45 -3.35 1.01
N ASP A 12 -7.31 -3.44 -0.31
CA ASP A 12 -7.68 -2.38 -1.23
C ASP A 12 -9.21 -2.38 -1.42
N VAL A 13 -9.88 -1.32 -0.94
CA VAL A 13 -11.36 -1.23 -0.93
C VAL A 13 -11.92 -0.12 -1.81
N ALA A 14 -11.11 0.86 -2.21
CA ALA A 14 -11.54 2.02 -3.00
C ALA A 14 -10.33 2.72 -3.64
N GLU A 15 -10.53 3.61 -4.60
CA GLU A 15 -9.44 4.47 -5.10
C GLU A 15 -9.03 5.52 -4.04
N GLU A 16 -10.02 6.04 -3.30
CA GLU A 16 -9.79 7.03 -2.23
C GLU A 16 -10.88 6.88 -1.15
N ILE A 17 -10.54 7.22 0.09
CA ILE A 17 -11.46 7.26 1.23
C ILE A 17 -11.37 8.64 1.88
N ASP A 18 -12.51 9.34 1.97
CA ASP A 18 -12.57 10.61 2.69
C ASP A 18 -12.52 10.37 4.21
N LEU A 19 -11.32 10.50 4.78
CA LEU A 19 -11.09 10.31 6.21
C LEU A 19 -11.92 11.24 7.10
N ASN A 20 -12.20 12.47 6.65
CA ASN A 20 -13.06 13.39 7.42
C ASN A 20 -14.49 12.85 7.47
N ARG A 21 -14.96 12.26 6.38
CA ARG A 21 -16.28 11.63 6.33
C ARG A 21 -16.33 10.36 7.17
N VAL A 22 -15.27 9.56 7.18
CA VAL A 22 -15.14 8.38 8.06
C VAL A 22 -15.28 8.77 9.52
N GLU A 23 -14.58 9.81 9.98
CA GLU A 23 -14.70 10.29 11.37
C GLU A 23 -16.13 10.69 11.72
N GLN A 24 -16.81 11.39 10.80
CA GLN A 24 -18.21 11.79 10.98
C GLN A 24 -19.15 10.58 11.06
N LEU A 25 -19.02 9.61 10.16
CA LEU A 25 -19.89 8.44 10.09
C LEU A 25 -19.76 7.56 11.34
N LEU A 26 -18.53 7.33 11.79
CA LEU A 26 -18.29 6.47 12.94
C LEU A 26 -18.75 7.14 14.23
N SER A 27 -18.71 8.47 14.34
CA SER A 27 -19.16 9.22 15.52
C SER A 27 -20.62 9.00 15.94
N VAL A 28 -21.44 8.34 15.10
CA VAL A 28 -22.90 8.20 15.27
C VAL A 28 -23.37 6.79 15.66
N THR A 29 -22.68 5.72 15.25
CA THR A 29 -23.32 4.37 15.12
C THR A 29 -22.78 3.30 16.09
N LEU A 30 -21.59 3.51 16.63
CA LEU A 30 -20.99 2.66 17.67
C LEU A 30 -20.92 3.49 18.96
N PRO A 31 -20.63 2.91 20.15
CA PRO A 31 -19.93 3.68 21.15
C PRO A 31 -18.58 4.06 20.54
N THR A 32 -18.59 5.10 19.70
CA THR A 32 -17.39 5.78 19.27
C THR A 32 -16.89 6.51 20.49
N VAL A 33 -16.13 5.77 21.29
CA VAL A 33 -14.89 6.33 21.76
C VAL A 33 -14.26 6.83 20.45
N ARG A 34 -14.18 8.16 20.28
CA ARG A 34 -13.03 8.70 19.56
C ARG A 34 -11.91 7.79 20.03
N LEU A 35 -11.21 7.09 19.14
CA LEU A 35 -9.79 7.04 19.39
C LEU A 35 -9.45 8.53 19.55
N ARG A 36 -9.32 8.97 20.82
CA ARG A 36 -8.12 9.64 21.22
C ARG A 36 -7.10 8.76 20.55
N LEU A 37 -6.71 9.13 19.32
CA LEU A 37 -5.47 8.74 18.70
C LEU A 37 -4.58 8.68 19.91
N ALA A 38 -4.29 7.46 20.38
CA ALA A 38 -3.72 7.24 21.68
C ALA A 38 -2.28 7.61 21.47
N LYS A 39 -2.08 8.91 21.28
CA LYS A 39 -1.02 9.52 20.52
C LYS A 39 -0.45 8.54 19.49
N ILE A 40 -0.81 8.69 18.21
CA ILE A 40 0.28 8.72 17.22
C ILE A 40 1.06 10.01 17.51
N ARG A 41 1.69 10.07 18.69
CA ARG A 41 3.02 10.56 18.85
C ARG A 41 3.86 9.37 18.42
N ALA A 42 3.83 9.05 17.13
CA ALA A 42 5.11 8.86 16.49
C ALA A 42 5.83 10.20 16.71
N LYS A 43 6.48 10.35 17.86
CA LYS A 43 7.50 11.39 18.08
C LYS A 43 8.58 11.29 16.99
N SER A 44 8.54 10.22 16.22
CA SER A 44 9.37 9.86 15.10
C SER A 44 8.74 10.09 13.72
N MET A 45 7.45 10.30 13.46
CA MET A 45 6.99 10.39 12.05
C MET A 45 5.74 11.24 11.87
N GLN A 46 5.83 12.28 11.03
CA GLN A 46 4.67 13.09 10.64
C GLN A 46 4.06 12.50 9.37
N LEU A 47 2.90 11.89 9.51
CA LEU A 47 2.05 11.51 8.38
C LEU A 47 1.29 12.76 7.90
N ALA A 48 1.29 13.01 6.59
CA ALA A 48 0.54 14.14 6.02
C ALA A 48 -0.97 14.00 6.27
N ASN A 49 -1.51 12.79 6.03
CA ASN A 49 -2.88 12.40 6.34
C ASN A 49 -2.84 11.17 7.26
N PRO A 50 -3.01 11.32 8.58
CA PRO A 50 -2.97 10.19 9.50
C PRO A 50 -4.22 9.31 9.33
N PRO A 51 -4.08 7.97 9.37
CA PRO A 51 -5.21 7.06 9.20
C PRO A 51 -6.19 7.15 10.37
N VAL A 52 -7.47 6.86 10.09
CA VAL A 52 -8.51 6.77 11.11
C VAL A 52 -8.49 5.36 11.70
N ALA A 53 -8.16 5.25 12.99
CA ALA A 53 -8.15 3.99 13.70
C ALA A 53 -9.49 3.76 14.43
N VAL A 54 -9.94 2.50 14.48
CA VAL A 54 -11.22 2.07 15.07
C VAL A 54 -11.00 0.80 15.87
N GLU A 55 -11.42 0.79 17.14
CA GLU A 55 -11.53 -0.44 17.92
C GLU A 55 -12.87 -1.11 17.62
N LEU A 56 -12.82 -2.41 17.34
CA LEU A 56 -13.97 -3.23 17.05
C LEU A 56 -14.26 -4.14 18.25
N LEU A 57 -15.32 -4.95 18.16
CA LEU A 57 -15.75 -5.79 19.28
C LEU A 57 -14.74 -6.89 19.61
N GLU A 58 -14.64 -7.22 20.89
CA GLU A 58 -13.97 -8.44 21.35
C GLU A 58 -14.86 -9.66 21.13
N GLU A 59 -14.28 -10.77 20.74
CA GLU A 59 -14.99 -12.04 20.49
C GLU A 59 -14.16 -13.20 21.03
N SER A 60 -14.82 -14.27 21.48
CA SER A 60 -14.16 -15.54 21.77
C SER A 60 -14.30 -16.44 20.55
N LEU A 61 -13.18 -16.92 20.02
CA LEU A 61 -13.11 -17.75 18.82
C LEU A 61 -12.47 -19.10 19.14
N TYR A 62 -12.84 -20.11 18.36
CA TYR A 62 -12.10 -21.35 18.27
C TYR A 62 -11.18 -21.28 17.06
N LEU A 63 -9.87 -21.41 17.29
CA LEU A 63 -8.86 -21.53 16.25
C LEU A 63 -8.24 -22.92 16.42
N GLY A 64 -8.59 -23.86 15.56
CA GLY A 64 -8.24 -25.27 15.74
C GLY A 64 -8.67 -25.80 17.12
N PRO A 65 -7.74 -26.32 17.96
CA PRO A 65 -8.07 -26.84 19.29
C PRO A 65 -8.16 -25.74 20.38
N TRP A 66 -7.80 -24.48 20.08
CA TRP A 66 -7.68 -23.43 21.08
C TRP A 66 -8.92 -22.54 21.11
N GLN A 67 -9.46 -22.34 22.31
CA GLN A 67 -10.40 -21.26 22.58
C GLN A 67 -9.62 -20.00 22.97
N VAL A 68 -9.70 -18.96 22.16
CA VAL A 68 -8.94 -17.72 22.34
C VAL A 68 -9.87 -16.51 22.44
N ASN A 69 -9.41 -15.48 23.15
CA ASN A 69 -10.05 -14.17 23.11
C ASN A 69 -9.32 -13.30 22.09
N VAL A 70 -10.08 -12.73 21.16
CA VAL A 70 -9.54 -11.84 20.13
C VAL A 70 -10.05 -10.43 20.30
N GLN A 71 -9.17 -9.46 20.06
CA GLN A 71 -9.52 -8.06 19.95
C GLN A 71 -9.34 -7.61 18.51
N TRP A 72 -10.38 -7.01 17.94
CA TRP A 72 -10.34 -6.52 16.57
C TRP A 72 -10.08 -5.02 16.55
N SER A 73 -9.32 -4.57 15.56
CA SER A 73 -9.23 -3.15 15.22
C SER A 73 -9.11 -2.96 13.72
N ALA A 74 -9.50 -1.79 13.24
CA ALA A 74 -9.28 -1.36 11.86
C ALA A 74 -8.47 -0.06 11.82
N LYS A 75 -7.66 0.14 10.78
CA LYS A 75 -7.13 1.43 10.38
C LYS A 75 -7.51 1.72 8.94
N ILE A 76 -8.05 2.90 8.71
CA ILE A 76 -8.52 3.38 7.41
C ILE A 76 -7.54 4.43 6.92
N PHE A 77 -6.94 4.18 5.76
CA PHE A 77 -6.04 5.08 5.07
C PHE A 77 -6.80 5.84 3.98
N ASP A 78 -6.39 7.07 3.69
CA ASP A 78 -7.00 7.94 2.67
C ASP A 78 -6.89 7.34 1.26
N LEU A 79 -5.84 6.57 1.01
CA LEU A 79 -5.55 5.95 -0.29
C LEU A 79 -6.27 4.61 -0.50
N GLY A 80 -7.52 4.48 -0.04
CA GLY A 80 -8.31 3.30 -0.39
C GLY A 80 -8.07 2.04 0.43
N VAL A 81 -7.19 2.09 1.43
CA VAL A 81 -6.76 0.91 2.19
C VAL A 81 -7.48 0.79 3.53
N VAL A 82 -7.96 -0.41 3.82
CA VAL A 82 -8.44 -0.79 5.16
C VAL A 82 -7.55 -1.91 5.71
N SER A 83 -6.84 -1.61 6.78
CA SER A 83 -6.08 -2.58 7.57
C SER A 83 -6.94 -3.12 8.69
N LEU A 84 -7.16 -4.44 8.71
CA LEU A 84 -7.78 -5.15 9.82
C LEU A 84 -6.71 -5.87 10.63
N VAL A 85 -6.83 -5.80 11.95
CA VAL A 85 -5.94 -6.49 12.87
C VAL A 85 -6.76 -7.35 13.82
N MET A 86 -6.51 -8.66 13.79
CA MET A 86 -7.00 -9.61 14.79
C MET A 86 -5.87 -9.83 15.81
N ARG A 87 -6.07 -9.37 17.05
CA ARG A 87 -5.12 -9.58 18.15
C ARG A 87 -5.57 -10.75 19.00
N ILE A 88 -4.89 -11.89 18.87
CA ILE A 88 -5.07 -13.06 19.72
C ILE A 88 -4.32 -12.80 21.02
N LEU A 89 -5.06 -12.64 22.11
CA LEU A 89 -4.48 -12.44 23.43
C LEU A 89 -3.97 -13.77 23.97
N MET A 90 -2.66 -13.84 24.22
CA MET A 90 -2.07 -15.06 24.76
C MET A 90 -2.17 -15.07 26.28
N PRO A 91 -2.62 -16.19 26.90
CA PRO A 91 -2.53 -16.35 28.35
C PRO A 91 -1.06 -16.26 28.77
N GLY A 92 -0.80 -15.76 29.99
CA GLY A 92 0.51 -15.31 30.50
C GLY A 92 1.76 -16.17 30.17
N GLU A 93 2.38 -16.81 31.16
CA GLU A 93 3.63 -17.56 30.96
C GLU A 93 3.35 -18.87 30.19
N VAL A 94 3.46 -18.79 28.87
CA VAL A 94 3.28 -19.89 27.92
C VAL A 94 4.64 -20.28 27.33
N ASP A 95 4.88 -21.57 27.13
CA ASP A 95 6.11 -22.08 26.52
C ASP A 95 6.17 -21.77 25.01
N LEU A 96 7.39 -21.62 24.47
CA LEU A 96 7.64 -21.31 23.07
C LEU A 96 7.09 -22.39 22.12
N SER A 97 6.99 -23.63 22.59
CA SER A 97 6.38 -24.74 21.84
C SER A 97 4.95 -24.41 21.40
N LEU A 98 4.10 -23.96 22.33
CA LEU A 98 2.71 -23.59 22.03
C LEU A 98 2.64 -22.39 21.07
N TRP A 99 3.52 -21.40 21.22
CA TRP A 99 3.61 -20.29 20.26
C TRP A 99 3.93 -20.76 18.85
N THR A 100 4.85 -21.72 18.73
CA THR A 100 5.29 -22.25 17.43
C THR A 100 4.20 -23.13 16.80
N GLU A 101 3.49 -23.94 17.60
CA GLU A 101 2.34 -24.72 17.14
C GLU A 101 1.20 -23.82 16.66
N MET A 102 0.89 -22.75 17.40
CA MET A 102 -0.11 -21.77 16.99
C MET A 102 0.32 -21.00 15.73
N ALA A 103 1.58 -20.58 15.63
CA ALA A 103 2.13 -19.95 14.44
C ALA A 103 2.00 -20.84 13.21
N ASN A 104 2.41 -22.10 13.32
CA ASN A 104 2.30 -23.08 12.24
C ASN A 104 0.83 -23.31 11.82
N PHE A 105 -0.08 -23.42 12.79
CA PHE A 105 -1.51 -23.55 12.51
C PHE A 105 -2.06 -22.32 11.77
N LEU A 106 -1.80 -21.12 12.28
CA LEU A 106 -2.31 -19.86 11.72
C LEU A 106 -1.75 -19.59 10.32
N TYR A 107 -0.50 -20.00 10.04
CA TYR A 107 0.12 -19.85 8.73
C TYR A 107 -0.49 -20.78 7.67
N ASN A 108 -0.92 -21.98 8.06
CA ASN A 108 -1.42 -23.00 7.12
C ASN A 108 -2.96 -23.10 7.08
N SER A 109 -3.67 -22.38 7.94
CA SER A 109 -5.13 -22.45 8.08
C SER A 109 -5.84 -21.31 7.37
N GLU A 110 -6.87 -21.64 6.59
CA GLU A 110 -7.79 -20.65 6.01
C GLU A 110 -8.92 -20.26 6.97
N GLU A 111 -9.01 -20.85 8.16
CA GLU A 111 -10.09 -20.59 9.13
C GLU A 111 -10.17 -19.10 9.51
N VAL A 112 -9.03 -18.43 9.59
CA VAL A 112 -8.96 -17.01 9.95
C VAL A 112 -9.54 -16.10 8.87
N GLU A 113 -9.46 -16.47 7.59
CA GLU A 113 -9.88 -15.63 6.48
C GLU A 113 -11.39 -15.34 6.51
N MET A 114 -12.21 -16.34 6.83
CA MET A 114 -13.65 -16.15 6.99
C MET A 114 -14.00 -15.10 8.06
N HIS A 115 -13.20 -15.03 9.13
CA HIS A 115 -13.39 -14.03 10.18
C HIS A 115 -13.01 -12.63 9.69
N PHE A 116 -11.90 -12.50 8.95
CA PHE A 116 -11.49 -11.23 8.35
C PHE A 116 -12.49 -10.73 7.31
N GLU A 117 -12.98 -11.58 6.41
CA GLU A 117 -14.00 -11.21 5.41
C GLU A 117 -15.28 -10.69 6.06
N ARG A 118 -15.75 -11.34 7.13
CA ARG A 118 -16.93 -10.90 7.91
C ARG A 118 -16.71 -9.52 8.53
N GLN A 119 -15.53 -9.28 9.10
CA GLN A 119 -15.20 -7.98 9.70
C GLN A 119 -15.04 -6.90 8.62
N LEU A 120 -14.39 -7.22 7.50
CA LEU A 120 -14.24 -6.33 6.36
C LEU A 120 -15.60 -5.89 5.82
N ALA A 121 -16.53 -6.83 5.61
CA ALA A 121 -17.87 -6.52 5.15
C ALA A 121 -18.60 -5.55 6.10
N THR A 122 -18.43 -5.73 7.42
CA THR A 122 -19.00 -4.85 8.45
C THR A 122 -18.42 -3.44 8.39
N VAL A 123 -17.09 -3.34 8.25
CA VAL A 123 -16.38 -2.07 8.13
C VAL A 123 -16.79 -1.37 6.83
N ILE A 124 -16.69 -2.02 5.68
CA ILE A 124 -17.06 -1.45 4.37
C ILE A 124 -18.51 -0.97 4.36
N HIS A 125 -19.45 -1.74 4.91
CA HIS A 125 -20.85 -1.32 5.01
C HIS A 125 -21.01 0.00 5.76
N SER A 126 -20.24 0.18 6.84
CA SER A 126 -20.25 1.41 7.65
C SER A 126 -19.55 2.58 6.95
N LEU A 127 -18.54 2.29 6.13
CA LEU A 127 -17.73 3.29 5.41
C LEU A 127 -18.28 3.66 4.03
N ALA A 128 -19.27 2.94 3.50
CA ALA A 128 -19.77 3.11 2.13
C ALA A 128 -19.99 4.57 1.68
N PRO A 129 -20.52 5.51 2.50
CA PRO A 129 -20.68 6.90 2.09
C PRO A 129 -19.39 7.73 1.99
N ALA A 130 -18.26 7.20 2.44
CA ALA A 130 -16.94 7.83 2.40
C ALA A 130 -16.02 7.24 1.32
N LEU A 131 -16.44 6.17 0.64
CA LEU A 131 -15.64 5.50 -0.39
C LEU A 131 -15.80 6.19 -1.76
N HIS A 132 -14.69 6.57 -2.36
CA HIS A 132 -14.64 7.09 -3.73
C HIS A 132 -14.19 6.00 -4.69
N LYS A 133 -15.04 5.68 -5.67
CA LYS A 133 -14.85 4.57 -6.63
C LYS A 133 -14.47 3.25 -5.90
N PRO A 134 -15.41 2.63 -5.16
CA PRO A 134 -15.18 1.37 -4.46
C PRO A 134 -14.62 0.30 -5.40
N ALA A 135 -13.70 -0.51 -4.90
CA ALA A 135 -13.13 -1.62 -5.65
C ALA A 135 -14.23 -2.63 -6.01
N ALA A 136 -14.19 -3.16 -7.24
CA ALA A 136 -15.14 -4.18 -7.68
C ALA A 136 -14.91 -5.53 -6.97
N SER A 137 -13.68 -5.78 -6.51
CA SER A 137 -13.27 -6.99 -5.79
C SER A 137 -12.10 -6.66 -4.86
N HIS A 138 -12.11 -7.18 -3.63
CA HIS A 138 -11.04 -6.97 -2.62
C HIS A 138 -9.90 -7.99 -2.78
N ASN A 139 -9.49 -8.27 -4.03
CA ASN A 139 -8.57 -9.37 -4.33
C ASN A 139 -7.10 -9.03 -4.03
N MET A 140 -6.78 -7.74 -3.87
CA MET A 140 -5.46 -7.30 -3.47
C MET A 140 -5.42 -7.22 -1.94
N VAL A 141 -4.78 -8.22 -1.34
CA VAL A 141 -4.64 -8.36 0.11
C VAL A 141 -3.17 -8.54 0.46
N GLU A 142 -2.72 -7.82 1.48
CA GLU A 142 -1.45 -8.12 2.16
C GLU A 142 -1.74 -8.75 3.52
N ASP A 143 -1.04 -9.83 3.83
CA ASP A 143 -1.01 -10.45 5.14
C ASP A 143 0.32 -10.21 5.85
N PHE A 144 0.26 -10.15 7.18
CA PHE A 144 1.46 -10.08 8.00
C PHE A 144 1.16 -10.52 9.43
N THR A 145 2.13 -11.16 10.09
CA THR A 145 1.95 -11.63 11.48
C THR A 145 2.96 -10.98 12.42
N VAL A 146 2.50 -10.35 13.50
CA VAL A 146 3.37 -9.85 14.55
C VAL A 146 3.22 -10.69 15.82
N TYR A 147 4.32 -11.32 16.25
CA TYR A 147 4.45 -11.96 17.54
C TYR A 147 4.93 -10.93 18.55
N TYR A 148 4.00 -10.40 19.35
CA TYR A 148 4.25 -9.31 20.28
C TYR A 148 4.46 -9.81 21.70
N PHE A 149 5.58 -9.44 22.32
CA PHE A 149 5.96 -9.86 23.67
C PHE A 149 6.21 -8.65 24.58
N ARG A 150 5.64 -8.65 25.79
CA ARG A 150 6.07 -7.74 26.88
C ARG A 150 7.22 -8.28 27.70
N ARG A 151 7.46 -9.59 27.60
CA ARG A 151 8.54 -10.32 28.28
C ARG A 151 9.06 -11.35 27.29
N TRP A 152 10.35 -11.29 27.01
CA TRP A 152 11.02 -12.22 26.12
C TRP A 152 12.11 -12.98 26.88
N ASN A 153 12.08 -14.31 26.80
CA ASN A 153 13.17 -15.12 27.29
C ASN A 153 14.27 -15.15 26.22
N ARG A 154 15.45 -14.60 26.55
CA ARG A 154 16.58 -14.52 25.59
C ARG A 154 17.19 -15.88 25.23
N ASP A 155 16.89 -16.92 26.00
CA ASP A 155 17.31 -18.29 25.70
C ASP A 155 16.41 -18.96 24.64
N TRP A 156 15.26 -18.35 24.32
CA TRP A 156 14.38 -18.84 23.27
C TRP A 156 14.95 -18.56 21.89
N ASP A 157 14.79 -19.55 21.02
CA ASP A 157 15.10 -19.46 19.61
C ASP A 157 13.89 -18.88 18.85
N PRO A 158 13.96 -17.63 18.33
CA PRO A 158 12.80 -17.01 17.71
C PRO A 158 12.54 -17.52 16.27
N VAL A 159 13.48 -18.26 15.67
CA VAL A 159 13.41 -18.61 14.24
C VAL A 159 12.25 -19.56 13.91
N PRO A 160 11.98 -20.65 14.66
CA PRO A 160 10.82 -21.50 14.43
C PRO A 160 9.50 -20.75 14.47
N LEU A 161 9.38 -19.80 15.40
CA LEU A 161 8.20 -18.95 15.52
C LEU A 161 8.03 -18.03 14.31
N LEU A 162 9.09 -17.32 13.91
CA LEU A 162 9.08 -16.39 12.78
C LEU A 162 8.82 -17.07 11.44
N LEU A 163 9.32 -18.28 11.25
CA LEU A 163 9.12 -19.06 10.02
C LEU A 163 7.89 -19.97 10.07
N ALA A 164 7.14 -19.95 11.17
CA ALA A 164 6.01 -20.84 11.42
C ALA A 164 6.35 -22.32 11.16
N GLU A 165 7.57 -22.74 11.49
CA GLU A 165 8.12 -24.05 11.15
C GLU A 165 8.38 -24.87 12.41
N THR A 166 7.94 -26.13 12.40
CA THR A 166 8.13 -27.07 13.51
C THR A 166 9.30 -28.03 13.27
N GLU A 167 9.76 -28.14 12.02
CA GLU A 167 10.90 -28.96 11.65
C GLU A 167 12.26 -28.30 11.94
N LYS A 168 13.34 -29.04 11.69
CA LYS A 168 14.72 -28.54 11.89
C LYS A 168 15.09 -27.52 10.82
N ILE A 169 15.25 -26.28 11.24
CA ILE A 169 15.66 -25.18 10.38
C ILE A 169 17.19 -25.16 10.20
N SER A 170 17.63 -25.06 8.95
CA SER A 170 19.05 -25.03 8.60
C SER A 170 19.77 -23.81 9.19
N ASN A 171 21.08 -23.94 9.42
CA ASN A 171 21.91 -22.82 9.91
C ASN A 171 21.94 -21.63 8.94
N GLN A 172 21.75 -21.86 7.64
CA GLN A 172 21.67 -20.79 6.65
C GLN A 172 20.37 -20.01 6.81
N ALA A 173 19.22 -20.69 6.80
CA ALA A 173 17.91 -20.06 7.01
C ALA A 173 17.84 -19.30 8.34
N ARG A 174 18.46 -19.82 9.41
CA ARG A 174 18.58 -19.13 10.69
C ARG A 174 19.34 -17.82 10.60
N ARG A 175 20.51 -17.81 9.93
CA ARG A 175 21.28 -16.58 9.72
C ARG A 175 20.50 -15.57 8.90
N ASP A 176 19.83 -16.02 7.84
CA ASP A 176 19.07 -15.15 6.95
C ASP A 176 17.85 -14.56 7.65
N THR A 177 17.18 -15.33 8.53
CA THR A 177 16.05 -14.83 9.34
C THR A 177 16.51 -13.79 10.36
N LEU A 178 17.63 -14.04 11.03
CA LEU A 178 18.15 -13.17 12.11
C LEU A 178 18.90 -11.94 11.60
N GLN A 179 19.20 -11.83 10.31
CA GLN A 179 19.97 -10.72 9.75
C GLN A 179 19.28 -9.36 9.92
N HIS A 180 17.95 -9.36 10.08
CA HIS A 180 17.12 -8.17 10.27
C HIS A 180 16.66 -8.02 11.73
N SER A 181 17.61 -8.16 12.65
CA SER A 181 17.40 -7.95 14.08
C SER A 181 17.80 -6.54 14.51
N PHE A 182 16.93 -5.88 15.27
CA PHE A 182 17.08 -4.51 15.75
C PHE A 182 16.80 -4.43 17.25
N SER A 183 17.56 -3.61 17.96
CA SER A 183 17.35 -3.29 19.37
C SER A 183 17.89 -1.89 19.63
N TYR A 184 17.16 -1.11 20.43
CA TYR A 184 17.54 0.20 20.92
C TYR A 184 18.22 0.11 22.29
N GLY A 185 17.77 -0.83 23.13
CA GLY A 185 18.25 -1.03 24.50
C GLY A 185 18.11 -2.48 24.96
N PRO A 186 18.37 -2.76 26.24
CA PRO A 186 18.28 -4.14 26.75
C PRO A 186 16.84 -4.69 26.80
N ASP A 187 15.83 -3.82 26.80
CA ASP A 187 14.44 -4.19 27.04
C ASP A 187 13.58 -4.18 25.76
N ASP A 188 14.23 -4.22 24.59
CA ASP A 188 13.57 -4.33 23.29
C ASP A 188 14.31 -5.27 22.33
N LEU A 189 13.55 -5.89 21.44
CA LEU A 189 14.06 -6.69 20.32
C LEU A 189 13.02 -6.72 19.22
N THR A 190 13.42 -6.39 18.00
CA THR A 190 12.59 -6.50 16.81
C THR A 190 13.31 -7.36 15.78
N ILE A 191 12.65 -8.39 15.26
CA ILE A 191 13.15 -9.22 14.15
C ILE A 191 12.08 -9.21 13.07
N ILE A 192 12.44 -8.87 11.83
CA ILE A 192 11.48 -8.72 10.73
C ILE A 192 11.82 -9.73 9.63
N THR A 193 10.83 -10.51 9.22
CA THR A 193 10.85 -11.36 8.02
C THR A 193 9.92 -10.79 6.95
N TRP A 194 9.75 -11.52 5.85
CA TRP A 194 8.91 -11.08 4.74
C TRP A 194 7.40 -11.12 5.05
N ASP A 195 6.97 -12.01 5.94
CA ASP A 195 5.60 -12.35 6.30
C ASP A 195 5.29 -12.23 7.80
N SER A 196 6.32 -12.08 8.64
CA SER A 196 6.14 -11.95 10.08
C SER A 196 7.18 -11.06 10.75
N ALA A 197 6.91 -10.69 12.00
CA ALA A 197 7.88 -10.05 12.87
C ALA A 197 7.73 -10.51 14.32
N LEU A 198 8.84 -10.54 15.03
CA LEU A 198 8.87 -10.64 16.48
C LEU A 198 9.14 -9.25 17.03
N VAL A 199 8.28 -8.77 17.92
CA VAL A 199 8.45 -7.49 18.61
C VAL A 199 8.38 -7.73 20.10
N TYR A 200 9.51 -7.54 20.78
CA TYR A 200 9.61 -7.46 22.21
C TYR A 200 9.79 -6.00 22.63
N ASP A 201 8.90 -5.53 23.51
CA ASP A 201 8.98 -4.22 24.14
C ASP A 201 8.41 -4.30 25.57
N ALA A 202 9.27 -4.14 26.58
CA ALA A 202 8.86 -4.21 27.98
C ALA A 202 7.90 -3.06 28.38
N GLY A 203 8.08 -1.87 27.78
CA GLY A 203 7.22 -0.71 27.98
C GLY A 203 5.81 -0.92 27.42
N GLY A 204 5.66 -1.83 26.46
CA GLY A 204 4.39 -2.13 25.82
C GLY A 204 4.04 -1.17 24.68
N SER A 205 5.03 -0.54 24.03
CA SER A 205 4.82 0.36 22.89
C SER A 205 4.30 -0.39 21.66
N THR A 206 3.47 0.27 20.86
CA THR A 206 2.98 -0.23 19.57
C THR A 206 3.69 0.41 18.37
N ASP A 207 4.68 1.28 18.62
CA ASP A 207 5.32 2.07 17.57
C ASP A 207 5.90 1.20 16.45
N ILE A 208 6.56 0.09 16.79
CA ILE A 208 7.13 -0.83 15.80
C ILE A 208 6.04 -1.54 14.97
N PRO A 209 5.04 -2.22 15.58
CA PRO A 209 3.90 -2.75 14.82
C PRO A 209 3.18 -1.70 13.96
N ASP A 210 3.03 -0.48 14.45
CA ASP A 210 2.39 0.61 13.71
C ASP A 210 3.23 1.04 12.49
N LEU A 211 4.57 1.03 12.60
CA LEU A 211 5.48 1.25 11.48
C LEU A 211 5.43 0.12 10.45
N LEU A 212 5.35 -1.13 10.89
CA LEU A 212 5.22 -2.28 9.99
C LEU A 212 3.89 -2.23 9.22
N GLU A 213 2.78 -1.93 9.92
CA GLU A 213 1.47 -1.74 9.30
C GLU A 213 1.46 -0.61 8.26
N LEU A 214 2.12 0.51 8.56
CA LEU A 214 2.28 1.58 7.56
C LEU A 214 3.09 1.13 6.35
N GLY A 215 4.19 0.41 6.56
CA GLY A 215 5.02 -0.11 5.47
C GLY A 215 4.25 -1.07 4.56
N LEU A 216 3.37 -1.90 5.13
CA LEU A 216 2.48 -2.78 4.39
C LEU A 216 1.40 -2.00 3.62
N ALA A 217 0.82 -0.95 4.22
CA ALA A 217 -0.13 -0.09 3.54
C ALA A 217 0.51 0.58 2.31
N GLN A 218 1.74 1.08 2.45
CA GLN A 218 2.50 1.65 1.33
C GLN A 218 2.88 0.62 0.26
N LEU A 219 3.18 -0.62 0.64
CA LEU A 219 3.38 -1.71 -0.32
C LEU A 219 2.11 -1.93 -1.15
N LEU A 220 0.95 -2.02 -0.49
CA LEU A 220 -0.34 -2.22 -1.13
C LEU A 220 -0.68 -1.06 -2.08
N GLU A 221 -0.42 0.18 -1.67
CA GLU A 221 -0.57 1.38 -2.52
C GLU A 221 0.30 1.30 -3.79
N LEU A 222 1.59 0.94 -3.63
CA LEU A 222 2.49 0.79 -4.78
C LEU A 222 1.99 -0.29 -5.75
N ARG A 223 1.49 -1.42 -5.24
CA ARG A 223 0.88 -2.48 -6.06
C ARG A 223 -0.35 -1.97 -6.81
N TYR A 224 -1.23 -1.23 -6.13
CA TYR A 224 -2.41 -0.63 -6.73
C TYR A 224 -2.04 0.29 -7.90
N TYR A 225 -1.08 1.20 -7.71
CA TYR A 225 -0.68 2.14 -8.77
C TYR A 225 0.06 1.46 -9.92
N ASP A 226 0.85 0.42 -9.64
CA ASP A 226 1.48 -0.39 -10.69
C ASP A 226 0.42 -1.06 -11.59
N ASP A 227 -0.65 -1.58 -10.99
CA ASP A 227 -1.78 -2.19 -11.69
C ASP A 227 -2.64 -1.15 -12.43
N LEU A 228 -2.98 -0.03 -11.77
CA LEU A 228 -3.74 1.06 -12.37
C LEU A 228 -3.02 1.62 -13.60
N LEU A 229 -1.73 1.89 -13.47
CA LEU A 229 -0.89 2.36 -14.57
C LEU A 229 -0.85 1.35 -15.72
N SER A 230 -0.80 0.04 -15.41
CA SER A 230 -0.84 -1.02 -16.43
C SER A 230 -2.16 -1.03 -17.22
N ARG A 231 -3.28 -0.85 -16.52
CA ARG A 231 -4.62 -0.80 -17.14
C ARG A 231 -4.76 0.44 -18.01
N GLU A 232 -4.38 1.62 -17.52
CA GLU A 232 -4.44 2.87 -18.28
C GLU A 232 -3.50 2.85 -19.49
N LEU A 233 -2.31 2.23 -19.35
CA LEU A 233 -1.41 1.96 -20.47
C LEU A 233 -2.06 1.11 -21.55
N ALA A 234 -2.63 -0.04 -21.17
CA ALA A 234 -3.30 -0.94 -22.11
C ALA A 234 -4.48 -0.24 -22.81
N GLN A 235 -5.29 0.52 -22.06
CA GLN A 235 -6.40 1.29 -22.62
C GLN A 235 -5.90 2.38 -23.58
N ALA A 236 -4.83 3.09 -23.23
CA ALA A 236 -4.25 4.12 -24.09
C ALA A 236 -3.73 3.53 -25.40
N TYR A 237 -3.05 2.38 -25.38
CA TYR A 237 -2.63 1.69 -26.61
C TYR A 237 -3.81 1.31 -27.50
N GLN A 238 -4.88 0.77 -26.91
CA GLN A 238 -6.11 0.49 -27.67
C GLN A 238 -6.67 1.79 -28.27
N ASP A 239 -6.89 2.82 -27.45
CA ASP A 239 -7.45 4.11 -27.89
C ASP A 239 -6.61 4.75 -29.02
N ILE A 240 -5.28 4.58 -28.98
CA ILE A 240 -4.36 4.98 -30.03
C ILE A 240 -4.63 4.22 -31.33
N GLU A 241 -4.70 2.88 -31.28
CA GLU A 241 -5.00 2.04 -32.45
C GLU A 241 -6.38 2.37 -33.07
N TRP A 242 -7.39 2.66 -32.24
CA TRP A 242 -8.70 3.10 -32.72
C TRP A 242 -8.64 4.50 -33.37
N ALA A 243 -7.86 5.42 -32.82
CA ALA A 243 -7.69 6.77 -33.36
C ALA A 243 -7.02 6.73 -34.74
N GLU A 244 -6.11 5.78 -35.01
CA GLU A 244 -5.53 5.57 -36.34
C GLU A 244 -6.59 5.32 -37.43
N ARG A 245 -7.82 4.91 -37.09
CA ARG A 245 -8.88 4.60 -38.07
C ARG A 245 -9.83 5.77 -38.39
N ARG A 246 -9.69 6.95 -37.76
CA ARG A 246 -10.59 8.11 -37.96
C ARG A 246 -9.89 9.43 -38.35
N LEU A 247 -10.65 10.38 -38.91
CA LEU A 247 -10.24 11.78 -39.08
C LEU A 247 -10.36 12.51 -37.72
N GLY A 248 -9.33 13.26 -37.30
CA GLY A 248 -9.29 13.95 -35.99
C GLY A 248 -8.25 13.42 -34.97
N ARG A 249 -7.39 12.49 -35.40
CA ARG A 249 -6.39 11.74 -34.60
C ARG A 249 -5.60 12.56 -33.58
N LEU A 250 -5.08 13.72 -33.99
CA LEU A 250 -4.18 14.56 -33.19
C LEU A 250 -4.83 15.19 -31.95
N SER A 251 -6.15 15.42 -31.97
CA SER A 251 -6.86 15.93 -30.80
C SER A 251 -7.14 14.82 -29.79
N GLN A 252 -7.37 13.60 -30.27
CA GLN A 252 -7.66 12.43 -29.43
C GLN A 252 -6.39 11.97 -28.71
N TYR A 253 -5.25 11.90 -29.41
CA TYR A 253 -3.93 11.62 -28.81
C TYR A 253 -3.57 12.56 -27.67
N ARG A 254 -3.73 13.87 -27.88
CA ARG A 254 -3.45 14.86 -26.84
C ARG A 254 -4.33 14.69 -25.61
N ARG A 255 -5.59 14.29 -25.78
CA ARG A 255 -6.49 14.04 -24.65
C ARG A 255 -6.08 12.79 -23.86
N ILE A 256 -5.77 11.69 -24.56
CA ILE A 256 -5.28 10.45 -23.95
C ILE A 256 -4.01 10.74 -23.15
N MET A 257 -3.06 11.45 -23.75
CA MET A 257 -1.81 11.76 -23.05
C MET A 257 -2.00 12.73 -21.89
N LYS A 258 -2.87 13.73 -22.00
CA LYS A 258 -3.16 14.63 -20.87
C LYS A 258 -3.65 13.83 -19.66
N ARG A 259 -4.58 12.88 -19.87
CA ARG A 259 -5.10 12.00 -18.82
C ARG A 259 -3.98 11.13 -18.20
N LEU A 260 -3.13 10.53 -19.03
CA LEU A 260 -1.99 9.74 -18.54
C LEU A 260 -1.00 10.60 -17.75
N MET A 261 -0.70 11.80 -18.21
CA MET A 261 0.24 12.70 -17.53
C MET A 261 -0.32 13.23 -16.19
N GLU A 262 -1.63 13.44 -16.08
CA GLU A 262 -2.30 13.74 -14.80
C GLU A 262 -2.08 12.58 -13.83
N LEU A 263 -2.36 11.34 -14.24
CA LEU A 263 -2.12 10.16 -13.41
C LEU A 263 -0.64 9.99 -13.01
N VAL A 264 0.29 10.28 -13.94
CA VAL A 264 1.73 10.24 -13.65
C VAL A 264 2.11 11.24 -12.55
N VAL A 265 1.50 12.42 -12.54
CA VAL A 265 1.74 13.43 -11.49
C VAL A 265 1.27 12.90 -10.14
N ASP A 266 0.05 12.36 -10.08
CA ASP A 266 -0.52 11.81 -8.84
C ASP A 266 0.35 10.66 -8.28
N ILE A 267 0.78 9.74 -9.14
CA ILE A 267 1.67 8.63 -8.77
C ILE A 267 3.03 9.13 -8.29
N THR A 268 3.59 10.14 -8.95
CA THR A 268 4.90 10.70 -8.58
C THR A 268 4.85 11.34 -7.20
N GLU A 269 3.77 12.07 -6.87
CA GLU A 269 3.58 12.64 -5.54
C GLU A 269 3.59 11.56 -4.45
N ILE A 270 3.01 10.39 -4.73
CA ILE A 270 2.93 9.28 -3.78
C ILE A 270 4.30 8.62 -3.61
N ILE A 271 5.02 8.37 -4.70
CA ILE A 271 6.41 7.88 -4.63
C ILE A 271 7.28 8.84 -3.82
N ASP A 272 7.18 10.15 -4.09
CA ASP A 272 7.92 11.17 -3.35
C ASP A 272 7.57 11.16 -1.85
N ARG A 273 6.28 11.00 -1.51
CA ARG A 273 5.82 10.89 -0.12
C ARG A 273 6.40 9.67 0.58
N ILE A 274 6.36 8.50 -0.06
CA ILE A 274 6.91 7.25 0.48
C ILE A 274 8.43 7.40 0.68
N GLN A 275 9.16 7.89 -0.33
CA GLN A 275 10.61 8.06 -0.27
C GLN A 275 11.05 9.12 0.76
N ASN A 276 10.26 10.17 0.97
CA ASN A 276 10.58 11.26 1.91
C ASN A 276 10.02 11.05 3.33
N SER A 277 9.14 10.06 3.54
CA SER A 277 8.56 9.75 4.87
C SER A 277 9.63 9.52 5.96
N LEU A 278 10.78 8.95 5.57
CA LEU A 278 11.93 8.69 6.44
C LEU A 278 12.69 9.95 6.89
N LYS A 279 12.62 11.06 6.13
CA LYS A 279 13.42 12.28 6.42
C LYS A 279 12.88 13.12 7.56
N VAL A 280 11.65 12.86 8.01
CA VAL A 280 10.94 13.69 8.99
C VAL A 280 11.10 13.16 10.43
N THR A 281 11.91 12.12 10.61
CA THR A 281 12.04 11.43 11.89
C THR A 281 13.19 11.99 12.75
N GLU A 282 12.88 12.43 13.98
CA GLU A 282 13.91 12.84 14.97
C GLU A 282 14.62 11.65 15.64
N ASP A 283 14.11 10.42 15.47
CA ASP A 283 14.62 9.21 16.11
C ASP A 283 15.24 8.20 15.10
N ILE A 284 16.57 8.13 15.11
CA ILE A 284 17.37 7.29 14.22
C ILE A 284 16.98 5.81 14.31
N PHE A 285 16.50 5.33 15.47
CA PHE A 285 16.13 3.92 15.65
C PHE A 285 14.91 3.53 14.82
N TYR A 286 13.82 4.29 14.96
CA TYR A 286 12.58 4.04 14.22
C TYR A 286 12.78 4.21 12.72
N ALA A 287 13.54 5.22 12.30
CA ALA A 287 13.88 5.42 10.89
C ALA A 287 14.63 4.20 10.31
N ARG A 288 15.56 3.62 11.07
CA ARG A 288 16.30 2.42 10.67
C ARG A 288 15.40 1.18 10.56
N VAL A 289 14.53 0.94 11.54
CA VAL A 289 13.58 -0.18 11.50
C VAL A 289 12.63 -0.03 10.32
N TYR A 290 12.06 1.16 10.12
CA TYR A 290 11.16 1.45 9.02
C TYR A 290 11.82 1.28 7.65
N SER A 291 13.05 1.78 7.49
CA SER A 291 13.84 1.59 6.26
C SER A 291 14.08 0.10 5.97
N ALA A 292 14.37 -0.69 7.00
CA ALA A 292 14.55 -2.13 6.86
C ALA A 292 13.24 -2.82 6.47
N ALA A 293 12.11 -2.47 7.08
CA ALA A 293 10.80 -2.99 6.74
C ALA A 293 10.46 -2.75 5.26
N LEU A 294 10.60 -1.52 4.77
CA LEU A 294 10.38 -1.19 3.35
C LEU A 294 11.29 -2.01 2.41
N SER A 295 12.54 -2.22 2.80
CA SER A 295 13.47 -3.06 2.04
C SER A 295 13.04 -4.53 2.01
N ILE A 296 12.59 -5.08 3.13
CA ILE A 296 12.17 -6.48 3.28
C ILE A 296 10.87 -6.73 2.51
N PHE A 297 9.93 -5.78 2.57
CA PHE A 297 8.69 -5.77 1.80
C PHE A 297 8.90 -5.52 0.30
N ARG A 298 10.14 -5.29 -0.14
CA ARG A 298 10.54 -5.08 -1.53
C ARG A 298 9.79 -3.93 -2.22
N THR A 299 9.42 -2.88 -1.47
CA THR A 299 8.69 -1.72 -2.02
C THR A 299 9.44 -1.07 -3.18
N ARG A 300 10.78 -1.08 -3.14
CA ARG A 300 11.64 -0.58 -4.21
C ARG A 300 11.41 -1.26 -5.56
N VAL A 301 11.10 -2.56 -5.59
CA VAL A 301 10.82 -3.28 -6.85
C VAL A 301 9.59 -2.71 -7.54
N TRP A 302 8.57 -2.36 -6.76
CA TRP A 302 7.35 -1.74 -7.26
C TRP A 302 7.57 -0.32 -7.74
N VAL A 303 8.32 0.49 -6.98
CA VAL A 303 8.73 1.84 -7.41
C VAL A 303 9.47 1.79 -8.74
N GLU A 304 10.47 0.92 -8.89
CA GLU A 304 11.24 0.76 -10.14
C GLU A 304 10.36 0.28 -11.31
N SER A 305 9.36 -0.57 -11.05
CA SER A 305 8.38 -0.99 -12.06
C SER A 305 7.52 0.18 -12.57
N ILE A 306 7.02 1.00 -11.64
CA ILE A 306 6.23 2.19 -11.95
C ILE A 306 7.08 3.21 -12.71
N GLU A 307 8.28 3.53 -12.25
CA GLU A 307 9.19 4.47 -12.91
C GLU A 307 9.51 4.04 -14.35
N ARG A 308 9.77 2.73 -14.57
CA ARG A 308 9.97 2.18 -15.92
C ARG A 308 8.74 2.41 -16.81
N LYS A 309 7.54 2.17 -16.30
CA LYS A 309 6.28 2.40 -17.05
C LYS A 309 6.07 3.89 -17.36
N ILE A 310 6.36 4.78 -16.42
CA ILE A 310 6.31 6.23 -16.62
C ILE A 310 7.31 6.68 -17.70
N ASN A 311 8.52 6.13 -17.70
CA ASN A 311 9.53 6.46 -18.71
C ASN A 311 9.11 6.01 -20.10
N LEU A 312 8.56 4.79 -20.24
CA LEU A 312 8.00 4.30 -21.51
C LEU A 312 6.85 5.18 -22.02
N LEU A 313 6.00 5.67 -21.11
CA LEU A 313 4.94 6.62 -21.44
C LEU A 313 5.49 7.94 -21.99
N ARG A 314 6.48 8.52 -21.30
CA ARG A 314 7.12 9.77 -21.72
C ARG A 314 7.79 9.63 -23.08
N GLU A 315 8.47 8.51 -23.33
CA GLU A 315 9.11 8.22 -24.61
C GLU A 315 8.08 8.06 -25.74
N THR A 316 7.01 7.31 -25.48
CA THR A 316 5.90 7.15 -26.44
C THR A 316 5.25 8.49 -26.75
N TYR A 317 5.07 9.35 -25.74
CA TYR A 317 4.56 10.70 -25.94
C TYR A 317 5.48 11.57 -26.78
N SER A 318 6.79 11.58 -26.52
CA SER A 318 7.72 12.41 -27.30
C SER A 318 7.71 12.00 -28.77
N MET A 319 7.73 10.70 -29.08
CA MET A 319 7.65 10.20 -30.46
C MET A 319 6.35 10.65 -31.14
N LEU A 320 5.21 10.47 -30.47
CA LEU A 320 3.90 10.89 -31.01
C LEU A 320 3.82 12.40 -31.19
N SER A 321 4.33 13.18 -30.23
CA SER A 321 4.32 14.64 -30.25
C SER A 321 5.18 15.21 -31.38
N GLU A 322 6.35 14.61 -31.65
CA GLU A 322 7.20 14.98 -32.80
C GLU A 322 6.47 14.80 -34.14
N GLU A 323 5.68 13.74 -34.28
CA GLU A 323 4.84 13.55 -35.48
C GLU A 323 3.78 14.66 -35.62
N ILE A 324 3.19 15.11 -34.50
CA ILE A 324 2.21 16.22 -34.49
C ILE A 324 2.85 17.52 -34.96
N VAL A 325 4.05 17.85 -34.45
CA VAL A 325 4.79 19.07 -34.82
C VAL A 325 5.18 19.03 -36.29
N THR A 326 5.68 17.88 -36.76
CA THR A 326 6.05 17.68 -38.17
C THR A 326 4.85 17.84 -39.10
N ARG A 327 3.70 17.25 -38.76
CA ARG A 327 2.46 17.45 -39.55
C ARG A 327 1.98 18.90 -39.54
N ARG A 328 2.06 19.60 -38.40
CA ARG A 328 1.70 21.02 -38.34
C ARG A 328 2.59 21.86 -39.24
N SER A 329 3.90 21.59 -39.24
CA SER A 329 4.85 22.23 -40.14
C SER A 329 4.48 21.96 -41.61
N MET A 330 4.19 20.71 -41.96
CA MET A 330 3.74 20.33 -43.31
C MET A 330 2.43 21.02 -43.71
N THR A 331 1.44 21.13 -42.81
CA THR A 331 0.20 21.85 -43.13
C THR A 331 0.41 23.34 -43.34
N LEU A 332 1.34 23.94 -42.59
CA LEU A 332 1.71 25.35 -42.75
C LEU A 332 2.44 25.56 -44.07
N GLU A 333 3.32 24.63 -44.44
CA GLU A 333 4.01 24.60 -45.74
C GLU A 333 3.01 24.46 -46.89
N VAL A 334 2.06 23.51 -46.82
CA VAL A 334 1.01 23.36 -47.82
C VAL A 334 0.11 24.60 -47.90
N ALA A 335 -0.22 25.24 -46.78
CA ALA A 335 -0.98 26.48 -46.77
C ALA A 335 -0.23 27.63 -47.44
N ILE A 336 1.08 27.75 -47.20
CA ILE A 336 1.96 28.71 -47.87
C ILE A 336 2.00 28.42 -49.38
N VAL A 337 2.17 27.16 -49.78
CA VAL A 337 2.17 26.75 -51.20
C VAL A 337 0.83 27.06 -51.86
N LEU A 338 -0.30 26.79 -51.20
CA LEU A 338 -1.64 27.13 -51.72
C LEU A 338 -1.85 28.64 -51.83
N LEU A 339 -1.39 29.43 -50.86
CA LEU A 339 -1.41 30.90 -50.92
C LEU A 339 -0.61 31.40 -52.14
N PHE A 340 0.59 30.86 -52.38
CA PHE A 340 1.39 31.19 -53.55
C PHE A 340 0.70 30.83 -54.86
N ILE A 341 0.09 29.64 -54.96
CA ILE A 341 -0.66 29.24 -56.16
C ILE A 341 -1.84 30.19 -56.39
N LEU A 342 -2.58 30.54 -55.33
CA LEU A 342 -3.72 31.47 -55.42
C LEU A 342 -3.29 32.87 -55.86
N GLU A 343 -2.15 33.36 -55.36
CA GLU A 343 -1.56 34.64 -55.76
C GLU A 343 -1.16 34.64 -57.25
N ILE A 344 -0.52 33.57 -57.73
CA ILE A 344 -0.14 33.43 -59.14
C ILE A 344 -1.37 33.43 -60.05
N ILE A 345 -2.42 32.71 -59.67
CA ILE A 345 -3.69 32.65 -60.42
C ILE A 345 -4.32 34.05 -60.48
N MET A 346 -4.46 34.71 -59.33
CA MET A 346 -5.02 36.06 -59.26
C MET A 346 -4.20 37.08 -60.06
N GLY A 347 -2.87 37.00 -60.01
CA GLY A 347 -1.97 37.85 -60.78
C GLY A 347 -2.09 37.64 -62.30
N LEU A 348 -2.26 36.40 -62.76
CA LEU A 348 -2.49 36.08 -64.17
C LEU A 348 -3.87 36.57 -64.66
N PHE A 349 -4.92 36.43 -63.85
CA PHE A 349 -6.26 36.93 -64.19
C PHE A 349 -6.39 38.46 -64.06
N GLY A 350 -5.53 39.13 -63.29
CA GLY A 350 -5.49 40.59 -63.19
C GLY A 350 -4.67 41.29 -64.29
N HIS A 351 -4.03 40.53 -65.19
CA HIS A 351 -3.25 41.05 -66.32
C HIS A 351 -3.86 40.76 -67.70
N PHE A 352 -5.06 40.16 -67.73
CA PHE A 352 -6.00 40.20 -68.86
C PHE A 352 -7.11 41.21 -68.54
#